data_AF-X1GL29-F1
#
_entry.id   AF-X1GL29-F1
#
_cell.length_a   1.000
_cell.length_b   1.000
_cell.length_c   1.000
_cell.angle_alpha   90.00
_cell.angle_beta   90.00
_cell.angle_gamma   90.00
#
_symmetry.space_group_name_H-M   'P 1'
#
loop_
_entity.id
_entity.type
_entity.pdbx_description
1 polymer ?
#
loop_
_entity_poly.entity_id
_entity_poly.type
_entity_poly.pdbx_seq_one_letter_code
_entity_poly.pdbx_strand_id
1 'polypeptide(L)'
;EIQAEWDQVAQTIPDEPLQVFKRVAETYDGEALAVIDQHQQGGKTEDYSCGGCFMGITAESVNLLMSKDDIIRCPNCTRILVLGTEKD
;
A
#
# COMPACT_ATOMS: atom_id res chain seq x y z
N GLU A 1 -1.32 -18.43 -22.11
CA GLU A 1 -2.55 -18.43 -21.30
C GLU A 1 -2.51 -17.28 -20.31
N ILE A 2 -1.65 -17.31 -19.29
CA ILE A 2 -1.48 -16.24 -18.30
C ILE A 2 -1.31 -14.83 -18.91
N GLN A 3 -0.44 -14.67 -19.92
CA GLN A 3 -0.23 -13.35 -20.54
C GLN A 3 -1.50 -12.77 -21.17
N ALA A 4 -2.33 -13.60 -21.79
CA ALA A 4 -3.57 -13.13 -22.42
C ALA A 4 -4.59 -12.69 -21.36
N GLU A 5 -4.66 -13.40 -20.24
CA GLU A 5 -5.51 -12.99 -19.11
C GLU A 5 -5.01 -11.69 -18.48
N TRP A 6 -3.69 -11.51 -18.35
CA TRP A 6 -3.08 -10.28 -17.85
C TRP A 6 -3.39 -9.10 -18.77
N ASP A 7 -3.25 -9.27 -20.08
CA ASP A 7 -3.52 -8.23 -21.08
C ASP A 7 -5.02 -7.84 -21.09
N GLN A 8 -5.91 -8.79 -20.82
CA GLN A 8 -7.35 -8.51 -20.69
C GLN A 8 -7.67 -7.73 -19.42
N VAL A 9 -7.14 -8.14 -18.26
CA VAL A 9 -7.39 -7.46 -16.98
C VAL A 9 -6.71 -6.10 -16.93
N ALA A 10 -5.52 -5.95 -17.51
CA ALA A 10 -4.80 -4.67 -17.55
C ALA A 10 -5.63 -3.54 -18.20
N GLN A 11 -6.56 -3.86 -19.09
CA GLN A 11 -7.46 -2.89 -19.74
C GLN A 11 -8.50 -2.28 -18.78
N THR A 12 -8.74 -2.90 -17.61
CA THR A 12 -9.69 -2.38 -16.61
C THR A 12 -9.01 -1.52 -15.55
N ILE A 13 -7.68 -1.46 -15.53
CA ILE A 13 -6.92 -0.70 -14.53
C ILE A 13 -6.85 0.77 -14.98
N PRO A 14 -7.28 1.73 -14.15
CA PRO A 14 -7.15 3.14 -14.47
C PRO A 14 -5.69 3.57 -14.68
N ASP A 15 -5.44 4.40 -15.69
CA ASP A 15 -4.07 4.76 -16.10
C ASP A 15 -3.29 5.48 -14.99
N GLU A 16 -3.89 6.47 -14.33
CA GLU A 16 -3.20 7.26 -13.30
C GLU A 16 -2.68 6.39 -12.12
N PRO A 17 -3.51 5.58 -11.44
CA PRO A 17 -3.05 4.61 -10.44
C PRO A 17 -1.96 3.66 -10.94
N LEU A 18 -2.08 3.18 -12.17
CA LEU A 18 -1.10 2.28 -12.78
C LEU A 18 0.26 2.97 -12.98
N GLN A 19 0.27 4.23 -13.41
CA GLN A 19 1.50 5.01 -13.55
C GLN A 19 2.17 5.26 -12.20
N VAL A 20 1.39 5.51 -11.13
CA VAL A 20 1.94 5.64 -9.77
C VAL A 20 2.59 4.34 -9.33
N PHE A 21 1.91 3.20 -9.50
CA PHE A 21 2.45 1.89 -9.17
C PHE A 21 3.77 1.60 -9.89
N LYS A 22 3.81 1.80 -11.21
CA LYS A 22 5.01 1.55 -12.05
C LYS A 22 6.22 2.37 -11.57
N ARG A 23 6.05 3.67 -11.32
CA ARG A 23 7.14 4.54 -10.85
C ARG A 23 7.74 4.09 -9.52
N VAL A 24 6.89 3.65 -8.59
CA VAL A 24 7.36 3.14 -7.30
C VAL A 24 8.05 1.78 -7.50
N ALA A 25 7.48 0.89 -8.31
CA ALA A 25 8.08 -0.41 -8.63
C ALA A 25 9.48 -0.26 -9.25
N GLU A 26 9.68 0.70 -10.16
CA GLU A 26 10.98 1.02 -10.74
C GLU A 26 12.02 1.47 -9.70
N THR A 27 11.56 2.11 -8.62
CA THR A 27 12.43 2.63 -7.55
C THR A 27 12.78 1.56 -6.51
N TYR A 28 11.88 0.59 -6.30
CA TYR A 28 11.97 -0.40 -5.22
C TYR A 28 12.02 -1.85 -5.74
N ASP A 29 12.64 -2.07 -6.90
CA ASP A 29 12.85 -3.41 -7.50
C ASP A 29 11.58 -4.28 -7.56
N GLY A 30 10.44 -3.65 -7.90
CA GLY A 30 9.14 -4.30 -7.99
C GLY A 30 8.31 -4.24 -6.69
N GLU A 31 8.89 -3.85 -5.55
CA GLU A 31 8.19 -3.73 -4.27
C GLU A 31 7.47 -2.39 -4.11
N ALA A 32 6.44 -2.15 -4.94
CA ALA A 32 5.70 -0.90 -4.92
C ALA A 32 4.77 -0.72 -3.70
N LEU A 33 4.35 -1.82 -3.08
CA LEU A 33 3.39 -1.84 -1.98
C LEU A 33 4.09 -2.03 -0.64
N ALA A 34 3.52 -1.46 0.42
CA ALA A 34 3.92 -1.69 1.79
C ALA A 34 2.70 -1.88 2.68
N VAL A 35 2.64 -3.00 3.38
CA VAL A 35 1.60 -3.27 4.39
C VAL A 35 1.84 -2.37 5.60
N ILE A 36 0.79 -1.80 6.17
CA ILE A 36 0.88 -1.10 7.45
C ILE A 36 0.95 -2.11 8.58
N ASP A 37 2.02 -2.03 9.37
CA ASP A 37 2.14 -2.76 10.62
C ASP A 37 1.46 -1.98 11.74
N GLN A 38 0.60 -2.67 12.50
CA GLN A 38 -0.08 -2.13 13.67
C GLN A 38 0.56 -2.72 14.93
N HIS A 39 1.07 -1.86 15.79
CA HIS A 39 1.68 -2.29 17.05
C HIS A 39 0.64 -2.21 18.16
N GLN A 40 0.39 -3.34 18.82
CA GLN A 40 -0.60 -3.44 19.89
C GLN A 40 0.08 -3.59 21.26
N GLN A 41 -0.36 -2.79 22.23
CA GLN A 41 -0.01 -2.98 23.64
C GLN A 41 -1.29 -3.06 24.47
N GLY A 42 -1.44 -4.11 25.27
CA GLY A 42 -2.63 -4.28 26.12
C GLY A 42 -3.96 -4.34 25.35
N GLY A 43 -3.96 -4.81 24.10
CA GLY A 43 -5.15 -4.94 23.25
C GLY A 43 -5.62 -3.65 22.57
N LYS A 44 -4.81 -2.58 22.61
CA LYS A 44 -5.06 -1.32 21.91
C LYS A 44 -3.94 -1.06 20.91
N THR A 45 -4.29 -0.48 19.76
CA THR A 45 -3.31 -0.01 18.79
C THR A 45 -2.66 1.26 19.30
N GLU A 46 -1.35 1.22 19.53
CA GLU A 46 -0.58 2.36 20.04
C GLU A 46 0.01 3.16 18.88
N ASP A 47 0.57 2.49 17.88
CA ASP A 47 1.22 3.11 16.73
C ASP A 47 1.13 2.28 15.45
N TYR A 48 1.37 2.96 14.33
CA TYR A 48 1.39 2.40 12.99
C TYR A 48 2.74 2.64 12.36
N SER A 49 3.23 1.68 11.58
CA SER A 49 4.47 1.82 10.83
C SER A 49 4.35 1.26 9.41
N CYS A 50 5.16 1.79 8.50
CA CYS A 50 5.24 1.28 7.14
C CYS A 50 6.08 -0.01 7.12
N GLY A 51 5.51 -1.14 6.70
CA GLY A 51 6.24 -2.41 6.63
C GLY A 51 7.40 -2.44 5.60
N GLY A 52 7.54 -1.40 4.78
CA GLY A 52 8.64 -1.28 3.81
C GLY A 52 9.85 -0.48 4.32
N CYS A 53 9.67 0.48 5.23
CA CYS A 53 10.77 1.32 5.75
C CYS A 53 10.78 1.48 7.26
N PHE A 54 9.83 0.87 7.97
CA PHE A 54 9.66 0.87 9.42
C PHE A 54 9.44 2.24 10.06
N MET A 55 9.23 3.28 9.25
CA MET A 55 8.93 4.61 9.73
C MET A 55 7.46 4.73 10.15
N GLY A 56 7.20 5.55 11.17
CA GLY A 56 5.86 5.80 11.69
C GLY A 56 4.90 6.34 10.63
N ILE A 57 3.65 5.89 10.72
CA ILE A 57 2.51 6.33 9.91
C ILE A 57 1.47 6.95 10.85
N THR A 58 0.84 8.05 10.41
CA THR A 58 -0.17 8.72 11.23
C THR A 58 -1.48 7.93 11.20
N ALA A 59 -2.21 7.92 12.31
CA ALA A 59 -3.55 7.34 12.37
C ALA A 59 -4.51 7.96 11.34
N GLU A 60 -4.31 9.24 10.99
CA GLU A 60 -5.04 9.91 9.91
C GLU A 60 -4.84 9.23 8.55
N SER A 61 -3.59 8.91 8.18
CA SER A 61 -3.32 8.19 6.93
C SER A 61 -3.97 6.80 6.90
N VAL A 62 -4.00 6.11 8.05
CA VAL A 62 -4.69 4.82 8.19
C VAL A 62 -6.20 4.97 8.05
N ASN A 63 -6.80 5.97 8.68
CA ASN A 63 -8.24 6.24 8.58
C ASN A 63 -8.67 6.62 7.16
N LEU A 64 -7.82 7.37 6.43
CA LEU A 64 -8.07 7.70 5.04
C LEU A 64 -8.07 6.44 4.15
N LEU A 65 -7.17 5.48 4.38
CA LEU A 65 -7.18 4.19 3.68
C LEU A 65 -8.47 3.38 3.88
N MET A 66 -9.16 3.55 5.01
CA MET A 66 -10.42 2.86 5.30
C MET A 66 -11.65 3.53 4.67
N SER A 67 -11.54 4.80 4.26
CA SER A 67 -12.69 5.64 3.93
C SER A 67 -12.64 6.25 2.53
N LYS A 68 -11.46 6.31 1.90
CA LYS A 68 -11.26 6.86 0.56
C LYS A 68 -10.72 5.81 -0.39
N ASP A 69 -11.22 5.85 -1.61
CA ASP A 69 -10.71 5.10 -2.74
C ASP A 69 -9.58 5.88 -3.45
N ASP A 70 -8.60 6.35 -2.67
CA ASP A 70 -7.45 7.12 -3.15
C ASP A 70 -6.13 6.39 -2.81
N ILE A 71 -5.11 6.53 -3.67
CA ILE A 71 -3.77 5.99 -3.39
C ILE A 71 -3.08 6.82 -2.31
N ILE A 72 -2.80 6.20 -1.17
CA ILE A 72 -2.02 6.79 -0.08
C ILE A 72 -0.62 6.20 -0.11
N ARG A 73 0.40 7.06 -0.07
CA ARG A 73 1.82 6.67 -0.12
C ARG A 73 2.50 6.96 1.21
N CYS A 74 3.47 6.14 1.57
CA CYS A 74 4.33 6.40 2.72
C CYS A 74 5.03 7.76 2.53
N PRO A 75 4.98 8.68 3.49
CA PRO A 75 5.67 9.97 3.37
C PRO A 75 7.20 9.84 3.39
N ASN A 76 7.73 8.70 3.84
CA ASN A 76 9.16 8.46 3.99
C ASN A 76 9.78 7.69 2.80
N CYS A 77 9.12 6.64 2.33
CA CYS A 77 9.63 5.79 1.24
C CYS A 77 8.73 5.78 0.00
N THR A 78 7.64 6.55 -0.03
CA THR A 78 6.74 6.67 -1.19
C THR A 78 6.04 5.40 -1.67
N ARG A 79 6.32 4.22 -1.10
CA ARG A 79 5.58 2.98 -1.35
C ARG A 79 4.09 3.18 -1.05
N ILE A 80 3.24 2.54 -1.84
CA ILE A 80 1.79 2.58 -1.70
C ILE A 80 1.42 1.81 -0.44
N LEU A 81 0.71 2.46 0.49
CA LEU A 81 0.30 1.85 1.74
C LEU A 81 -0.95 1.00 1.52
N VAL A 82 -0.96 -0.20 2.09
CA VAL A 82 -2.13 -1.08 2.11
C VAL A 82 -2.40 -1.57 3.53
N LEU A 83 -3.67 -1.77 3.85
CA LEU A 83 -4.07 -2.43 5.10
C LEU A 83 -3.85 -3.92 4.94
N GLY A 84 -3.19 -4.55 5.92
CA GLY A 84 -3.13 -6.01 5.96
C GLY A 84 -4.51 -6.58 6.18
N THR A 85 -4.91 -7.58 5.39
CA THR A 85 -5.98 -8.48 5.80
C THR A 85 -5.43 -9.31 6.96
N GLU A 86 -6.16 -9.36 8.08
CA GLU A 86 -5.79 -10.16 9.25
C GLU A 86 -5.30 -11.55 8.80
N LYS A 87 -4.12 -11.96 9.27
CA LYS A 87 -3.63 -13.32 9.07
C LYS A 87 -4.58 -14.27 9.81
N ASP A 88 -5.12 -15.25 9.10
CA ASP A 88 -5.52 -16.54 9.70
C ASP A 88 -4.37 -17.13 10.54
#